data_AF-A0A940W1U1-F1
#
_entry.id   AF-A0A940W1U1-F1
#
_cell.length_a   1.000
_cell.length_b   1.000
_cell.length_c   1.000
_cell.angle_alpha   90.00
_cell.angle_beta   90.00
_cell.angle_gamma   90.00
#
_symmetry.space_group_name_H-M   'P 1'
#
loop_
_entity.id
_entity.type
_entity.pdbx_description
1 polymer ?
#
loop_
_entity_poly.entity_id
_entity_poly.type
_entity_poly.pdbx_seq_one_letter_code
_entity_poly.pdbx_strand_id
1 'polypeptide(L)'
;MNLTVVYDVQHIMPFGPLVILYLFLAGLSAGLFLLSALGEVWCWKPMRHLSIPAGIMALATIIPGGLSLLLDLGQPLRAIHLFLSFSPLSVMSWGSYILLIYSIIAVVFVWLAWRNDPRKKVWGK
;
A
#
# COMPACT_ATOMS: atom_id res chain seq x y z
N MET A 1 29.93 36.81 -19.95
CA MET A 1 30.27 35.38 -19.82
C MET A 1 29.06 34.59 -20.30
N ASN A 2 29.12 34.01 -21.49
CA ASN A 2 28.01 33.27 -22.08
C ASN A 2 28.02 31.84 -21.51
N LEU A 3 26.94 31.45 -20.83
CA LEU A 3 26.74 30.09 -20.33
C LEU A 3 26.33 29.20 -21.51
N THR A 4 27.29 28.50 -22.12
CA THR A 4 27.02 27.45 -23.10
C THR A 4 26.57 26.20 -22.34
N VAL A 5 25.26 25.94 -22.31
CA VAL A 5 24.69 24.67 -21.85
C VAL A 5 25.09 23.59 -22.87
N VAL A 6 26.06 22.76 -22.51
CA VAL A 6 26.66 21.76 -23.43
C VAL A 6 25.79 20.52 -23.58
N TYR A 7 24.92 20.24 -22.61
CA TYR A 7 23.93 19.16 -22.68
C TYR A 7 22.75 19.47 -21.75
N ASP A 8 21.54 19.20 -22.23
CA ASP A 8 20.31 19.22 -21.46
C ASP A 8 19.86 17.76 -21.34
N VAL A 9 20.03 17.15 -20.15
CA VAL A 9 19.51 15.79 -19.90
C VAL A 9 18.03 15.93 -19.61
N GLN A 10 17.23 16.00 -20.66
CA GLN A 10 15.77 15.98 -20.56
C GLN A 10 15.33 14.62 -19.99
N HIS A 11 15.09 14.56 -18.68
CA HIS A 11 14.33 13.46 -18.08
C HIS A 11 12.85 13.64 -18.43
N ILE A 12 12.48 13.24 -19.65
CA ILE A 12 11.12 13.41 -20.19
C ILE A 12 10.06 12.72 -19.30
N MET A 13 10.47 11.73 -18.49
CA MET A 13 9.58 11.01 -17.59
C MET A 13 10.32 10.58 -16.30
N PRO A 14 10.23 11.36 -15.21
CA PRO A 14 10.88 11.02 -13.94
C PRO A 14 10.20 9.84 -13.21
N PHE A 15 8.93 9.54 -13.53
CA PHE A 15 8.18 8.42 -12.96
C PHE A 15 7.73 7.46 -14.06
N GLY A 16 8.23 6.22 -14.03
CA GLY A 16 7.85 5.19 -14.98
C GLY A 16 6.41 4.67 -14.80
N PRO A 17 5.91 3.85 -15.73
CA PRO A 17 4.58 3.22 -15.61
C PRO A 17 4.42 2.35 -14.35
N LEU A 18 5.51 1.77 -13.84
CA LEU A 18 5.53 1.01 -12.59
C LEU A 18 5.20 1.88 -11.36
N VAL A 19 5.62 3.15 -11.37
CA VAL A 19 5.33 4.13 -10.32
C VAL A 19 3.83 4.43 -10.29
N ILE A 20 3.26 4.67 -11.46
CA ILE A 20 1.82 4.97 -11.60
C ILE A 20 0.98 3.77 -11.14
N LEU A 21 1.38 2.56 -11.56
CA LEU A 21 0.69 1.34 -11.17
C LEU A 21 0.73 1.12 -9.66
N TYR A 22 1.89 1.30 -9.00
CA TYR A 22 1.93 1.16 -7.54
C TYR A 22 1.06 2.20 -6.84
N LEU A 23 1.08 3.47 -7.29
CA LEU A 23 0.27 4.53 -6.66
C LEU A 23 -1.22 4.21 -6.76
N PHE A 24 -1.65 3.70 -7.92
CA PHE A 24 -3.02 3.28 -8.13
C PHE A 24 -3.40 2.08 -7.23
N LEU A 25 -2.58 1.04 -7.19
CA LEU A 25 -2.83 -0.15 -6.36
C LEU A 25 -2.79 0.17 -4.87
N ALA A 26 -1.86 1.02 -4.43
CA ALA A 26 -1.74 1.45 -3.04
C ALA A 26 -2.96 2.28 -2.61
N GLY A 27 -3.42 3.21 -3.45
CA GLY A 27 -4.64 3.98 -3.19
C GLY A 27 -5.89 3.12 -3.16
N LEU A 28 -6.00 2.14 -4.08
CA LEU A 28 -7.10 1.18 -4.12
C LEU A 28 -7.11 0.30 -2.86
N SER A 29 -5.94 -0.21 -2.44
CA SER A 29 -5.79 -0.96 -1.19
C SER A 29 -6.23 -0.14 0.02
N ALA A 30 -5.76 1.11 0.14
CA ALA A 30 -6.13 2.00 1.24
C ALA A 30 -7.64 2.31 1.28
N GLY A 31 -8.28 2.50 0.12
CA GLY A 31 -9.73 2.69 0.02
C GLY A 31 -10.52 1.46 0.46
N LEU A 32 -10.11 0.26 0.03
CA LEU A 32 -10.71 -1.00 0.46
C LEU A 32 -10.53 -1.25 1.96
N PHE A 33 -9.35 -0.92 2.49
CA PHE A 33 -9.08 -1.00 3.92
C PHE A 33 -9.97 -0.05 4.71
N LEU A 34 -10.15 1.18 4.24
CA LEU A 34 -11.05 2.14 4.85
C LEU A 34 -12.51 1.65 4.83
N LEU A 35 -12.99 1.09 3.72
CA LEU A 35 -14.33 0.47 3.63
C LEU A 35 -14.50 -0.68 4.63
N SER A 36 -13.46 -1.51 4.77
CA SER A 36 -13.42 -2.60 5.74
C SER A 36 -13.53 -2.08 7.17
N ALA A 37 -12.68 -1.11 7.53
CA ALA A 37 -12.68 -0.44 8.83
C ALA A 37 -14.00 0.26 9.13
N LEU A 38 -14.63 0.91 8.14
CA LEU A 38 -15.91 1.61 8.34
C LEU A 38 -17.05 0.66 8.73
N GLY A 39 -17.14 -0.51 8.10
CA GLY A 39 -18.20 -1.46 8.43
C GLY A 39 -18.01 -2.15 9.79
N GLU A 40 -16.77 -2.24 10.28
CA GLU A 40 -16.42 -2.98 11.50
C GLU A 40 -16.22 -2.08 12.72
N VAL A 41 -15.47 -0.98 12.58
CA VAL A 41 -15.21 0.00 13.65
C VAL A 41 -16.43 0.88 13.88
N TRP A 42 -17.02 1.42 12.80
CA TRP A 42 -18.22 2.27 12.91
C TRP A 42 -19.53 1.47 12.93
N CYS A 43 -19.47 0.14 12.88
CA CYS A 43 -20.63 -0.75 12.95
C CYS A 43 -21.77 -0.37 11.99
N TRP A 44 -21.43 0.16 10.81
CA TRP A 44 -22.44 0.54 9.83
C TRP A 44 -23.05 -0.73 9.22
N LYS A 45 -24.23 -1.11 9.73
CA LYS A 45 -24.99 -2.32 9.38
C LYS A 45 -25.01 -2.65 7.87
N PRO A 46 -25.27 -1.70 6.95
CA PRO A 46 -25.25 -2.00 5.52
C PRO A 46 -23.87 -2.35 4.99
N MET A 47 -22.76 -1.85 5.53
CA MET A 47 -21.40 -2.14 5.02
C MET A 47 -20.74 -3.36 5.66
N ARG A 48 -21.29 -3.86 6.77
CA ARG A 48 -20.73 -4.99 7.52
C ARG A 48 -20.58 -6.29 6.72
N HIS A 49 -21.45 -6.52 5.73
CA HIS A 49 -21.33 -7.69 4.85
C HIS A 49 -20.14 -7.58 3.88
N LEU A 50 -19.77 -6.34 3.54
CA LEU A 50 -18.68 -5.98 2.62
C LEU A 50 -17.33 -5.81 3.35
N SER A 51 -17.32 -5.71 4.67
CA SER A 51 -16.11 -5.44 5.46
C SER A 51 -15.02 -6.49 5.27
N ILE A 52 -15.36 -7.77 5.41
CA ILE A 52 -14.42 -8.89 5.28
C ILE A 52 -13.88 -9.03 3.85
N PRO A 53 -14.73 -9.09 2.79
CA PRO A 53 -14.20 -9.18 1.42
C PRO A 53 -13.39 -7.95 1.02
N ALA A 54 -13.77 -6.74 1.46
CA ALA A 54 -12.99 -5.53 1.22
C ALA A 54 -11.61 -5.60 1.89
N GLY A 55 -11.52 -6.08 3.14
CA GLY A 55 -10.26 -6.28 3.83
C GLY A 55 -9.33 -7.29 3.13
N ILE A 56 -9.89 -8.41 2.66
CA ILE A 56 -9.12 -9.42 1.91
C ILE A 56 -8.64 -8.84 0.56
N MET A 57 -9.49 -8.10 -0.15
CA MET A 57 -9.10 -7.44 -1.40
C MET A 57 -8.05 -6.34 -1.18
N ALA A 58 -8.09 -5.63 -0.05
CA ALA A 58 -7.06 -4.66 0.33
C ALA A 58 -5.67 -5.33 0.48
N LEU A 59 -5.62 -6.52 1.08
CA LEU A 59 -4.40 -7.31 1.18
C LEU A 59 -3.96 -7.89 -0.17
N ALA A 60 -4.90 -8.38 -0.98
CA ALA A 60 -4.59 -8.94 -2.30
C ALA A 60 -3.97 -7.89 -3.24
N THR A 61 -4.35 -6.62 -3.09
CA THR A 61 -3.89 -5.50 -3.92
C THR A 61 -2.57 -4.89 -3.42
N ILE A 62 -2.24 -5.06 -2.13
CA ILE A 62 -0.99 -4.55 -1.56
C ILE A 62 0.24 -5.33 -2.05
N ILE A 63 0.10 -6.63 -2.29
CA ILE A 63 1.19 -7.51 -2.74
C ILE A 63 1.72 -7.08 -4.13
N PRO A 64 0.89 -6.97 -5.18
CA PRO A 64 1.35 -6.50 -6.48
C PRO A 64 1.80 -5.03 -6.44
N GLY A 65 1.21 -4.19 -5.57
CA GLY A 65 1.66 -2.81 -5.36
C GLY A 65 3.08 -2.73 -4.82
N GLY A 66 3.38 -3.52 -3.77
CA GLY A 66 4.73 -3.63 -3.21
C GLY A 66 5.73 -4.22 -4.21
N LEU A 67 5.32 -5.22 -4.99
CA LEU A 67 6.17 -5.82 -6.02
C LEU A 67 6.52 -4.81 -7.13
N SER A 68 5.55 -4.00 -7.58
CA SER A 68 5.77 -2.95 -8.56
C SER A 68 6.81 -1.93 -8.07
N LEU A 69 6.77 -1.58 -6.78
CA LEU A 69 7.76 -0.69 -6.15
C LEU A 69 9.15 -1.33 -6.08
N LEU A 70 9.23 -2.63 -5.76
CA LEU A 70 10.51 -3.35 -5.75
C LEU A 70 11.14 -3.47 -7.13
N LEU A 71 10.32 -3.59 -8.19
CA LEU A 71 10.79 -3.65 -9.58
C LEU A 71 11.22 -2.28 -10.10
N ASP A 72 10.60 -1.20 -9.63
CA ASP A 72 11.02 0.18 -9.92
C ASP A 72 12.40 0.49 -9.29
N LEU A 73 12.70 -0.12 -8.14
CA LEU A 73 14.07 -0.19 -7.62
C LEU A 73 14.89 -1.15 -8.49
N GLY A 74 15.60 -0.63 -9.50
CA GLY A 74 16.48 -1.42 -10.38
C GLY A 74 17.55 -2.30 -9.68
N GLN A 75 17.69 -2.20 -8.36
CA GLN A 75 18.44 -3.13 -7.49
C GLN A 75 17.57 -3.57 -6.30
N PRO A 76 16.73 -4.62 -6.43
CA PRO A 76 15.75 -5.01 -5.41
C PRO A 76 16.40 -5.43 -4.09
N LEU A 77 17.59 -6.05 -4.13
CA LEU A 77 18.36 -6.43 -2.93
C LEU A 77 18.79 -5.21 -2.09
N ARG A 78 18.88 -4.02 -2.71
CA ARG A 78 19.26 -2.78 -2.04
C ARG A 78 18.07 -2.07 -1.37
N ALA A 79 16.84 -2.54 -1.60
CA ALA A 79 15.65 -2.03 -0.90
C ALA A 79 15.78 -2.19 0.63
N ILE A 80 16.55 -3.17 1.10
CA ILE A 80 16.84 -3.37 2.53
C ILE A 80 17.60 -2.17 3.12
N HIS A 81 18.48 -1.53 2.33
CA HIS A 81 19.13 -0.29 2.76
C HIS A 81 18.16 0.88 2.89
N LEU A 82 17.05 0.89 2.14
CA LEU A 82 16.01 1.92 2.26
C LEU A 82 15.30 1.84 3.62
N PHE A 83 15.17 0.63 4.16
CA PHE A 83 14.64 0.39 5.50
C PHE A 83 15.69 0.63 6.58
N LEU A 84 16.97 0.31 6.36
CA LEU A 84 18.03 0.50 7.37
C LEU A 84 18.59 1.93 7.44
N SER A 85 18.56 2.67 6.33
CA SER A 85 19.12 4.03 6.21
C SER A 85 17.99 5.03 6.05
N PHE A 86 17.33 5.37 7.18
CA PHE A 86 16.25 6.34 7.19
C PHE A 86 16.78 7.76 6.96
N SER A 87 16.43 8.35 5.82
CA SER A 87 16.71 9.76 5.51
C SER A 87 15.42 10.57 5.64
N PRO A 88 15.21 11.34 6.73
CA PRO A 88 13.94 12.02 7.00
C PRO A 88 13.59 13.12 6.01
N LEU A 89 14.59 13.64 5.27
CA LEU A 89 14.41 14.65 4.23
C LEU A 89 13.88 14.07 2.91
N SER A 90 13.89 12.74 2.74
CA SER A 90 13.45 12.08 1.51
C SER A 90 12.01 11.59 1.63
N VAL A 91 11.13 12.13 0.77
CA VAL A 91 9.73 11.69 0.65
C VAL A 91 9.63 10.19 0.32
N MET A 92 10.59 9.67 -0.43
CA MET A 92 10.60 8.27 -0.84
C MET A 92 10.88 7.32 0.33
N SER A 93 11.69 7.76 1.31
CA SER A 93 11.92 7.01 2.56
C SER A 93 10.66 7.01 3.44
N TRP A 94 9.95 8.14 3.53
CA TRP A 94 8.65 8.17 4.22
C TRP A 94 7.63 7.21 3.59
N GLY A 95 7.54 7.20 2.26
CA GLY A 95 6.63 6.32 1.53
C GLY A 95 6.84 4.84 1.85
N SER A 96 8.10 4.37 1.86
CA SER A 96 8.41 2.97 2.17
C SER A 96 8.06 2.58 3.60
N TYR A 97 8.31 3.47 4.57
CA TYR A 97 7.98 3.23 5.97
C TYR A 97 6.47 3.21 6.21
N ILE A 98 5.75 4.18 5.62
CA ILE A 98 4.28 4.23 5.70
C ILE A 98 3.68 2.97 5.09
N LEU A 99 4.15 2.53 3.92
CA LEU A 99 3.70 1.30 3.27
C LEU A 99 3.95 0.06 4.14
N LEU A 100 5.12 -0.04 4.79
CA LEU A 100 5.46 -1.17 5.66
C LEU A 100 4.55 -1.20 6.89
N ILE A 101 4.40 -0.06 7.58
CA ILE A 101 3.52 0.06 8.75
C ILE A 101 2.07 -0.25 8.36
N TYR A 102 1.59 0.34 7.26
CA TYR A 102 0.26 0.09 6.72
C TYR A 102 0.03 -1.39 6.41
N SER A 103 0.99 -2.07 5.80
CA SER A 103 0.90 -3.51 5.48
C SER A 103 0.73 -4.35 6.74
N ILE A 104 1.49 -4.07 7.81
CA ILE A 104 1.38 -4.78 9.08
C ILE A 104 0.00 -4.53 9.72
N ILE A 105 -0.43 -3.26 9.77
CA ILE A 105 -1.73 -2.89 10.34
C ILE A 105 -2.87 -3.56 9.57
N ALA A 106 -2.81 -3.56 8.23
CA ALA A 106 -3.83 -4.15 7.39
C ALA A 106 -3.96 -5.66 7.65
N VAL A 107 -2.84 -6.38 7.77
CA VAL A 107 -2.84 -7.82 8.09
C VAL A 107 -3.45 -8.09 9.46
N VAL A 108 -3.03 -7.33 10.49
CA VAL A 108 -3.55 -7.49 11.85
C VAL A 108 -5.05 -7.19 11.91
N PHE A 109 -5.49 -6.12 11.25
CA PHE A 109 -6.89 -5.73 11.23
C PHE A 109 -7.77 -6.79 10.56
N VAL A 110 -7.40 -7.26 9.36
CA VAL A 110 -8.15 -8.32 8.66
C VAL A 110 -8.17 -9.62 9.47
N TRP A 111 -7.08 -9.93 10.17
CA TRP A 111 -7.02 -11.09 11.06
C TRP A 111 -7.97 -10.97 12.26
N LEU A 112 -8.04 -9.79 12.89
CA LEU A 112 -8.99 -9.50 13.96
C LEU A 112 -10.43 -9.52 13.45
N ALA A 113 -10.69 -8.96 12.26
CA ALA A 113 -11.97 -8.96 11.60
C ALA A 113 -12.49 -10.38 11.39
N TRP A 114 -11.60 -11.25 10.90
CA TRP A 114 -11.92 -12.66 10.66
C TRP A 114 -12.12 -13.47 11.95
N ARG A 115 -11.52 -13.06 13.08
CA ARG A 115 -11.77 -13.66 14.40
C ARG A 115 -13.10 -13.22 15.01
N ASN A 116 -13.45 -11.96 14.85
CA ASN A 116 -14.67 -11.38 15.42
C ASN A 116 -15.93 -11.62 14.58
N ASP A 117 -15.81 -12.24 13.40
CA ASP A 117 -16.95 -12.50 12.51
C ASP A 117 -18.00 -13.40 13.17
N PRO A 118 -19.20 -12.88 13.52
CA PRO A 118 -20.27 -13.68 14.10
C PRO A 118 -21.00 -14.52 13.04
N ARG A 119 -20.72 -14.37 11.74
CA ARG A 119 -21.26 -15.28 10.71
C ARG A 119 -20.70 -16.70 10.84
N LYS A 120 -19.50 -16.87 11.42
CA LYS A 120 -18.99 -18.19 11.83
C LYS A 120 -19.88 -18.87 12.88
N LYS A 121 -20.61 -18.08 13.68
CA LYS A 121 -21.48 -18.57 14.76
C LYS A 121 -22.84 -19.06 14.26
N VAL A 122 -23.24 -18.66 13.05
CA VAL A 122 -24.55 -19.01 12.43
C VAL A 122 -24.46 -20.31 11.64
N TRP A 123 -23.29 -20.68 11.13
CA TRP A 123 -23.09 -21.92 10.34
C TRP A 123 -22.50 -23.09 11.17
N GLY A 124 -22.35 -22.89 12.49
CA GLY A 124 -21.87 -23.89 13.44
C GLY A 124 -22.96 -24.43 14.37
N LYS A 125 -24.22 -24.42 13.94
CA LYS A 125 -25.34 -25.14 14.57
C LYS A 125 -26.09 -25.95 13.54
#